data_AF-A0A2E9TSM7-F1
#
_entry.id   AF-A0A2E9TSM7-F1
#
_cell.length_a   1.000
_cell.length_b   1.000
_cell.length_c   1.000
_cell.angle_alpha   90.00
_cell.angle_beta   90.00
_cell.angle_gamma   90.00
#
_symmetry.space_group_name_H-M   'P 1'
#
loop_
_entity.id
_entity.type
_entity.pdbx_description
1 polymer ?
#
loop_
_entity_poly.entity_id
_entity_poly.type
_entity_poly.pdbx_seq_one_letter_code
_entity_poly.pdbx_strand_id
1 'polypeptide(L)'
;MGHQIVEIRVNRARRKVLVQDLVPIYYPNLYVTLERSSRALNTQQKYLEHIGRFEDFLEYESINLIGRLEERPKSRYLTDAEISRFAADAAFKKSTLDKKYAAVRLHPEAYKTVGRIHAQQRLEAVRDYLKFLYGKLGDEETRDPAVDDVERRFNRKIKAAKPAWKKGKNNDMKGLTNQERARLLAVMHPDSAENPFANEALKLRNYIILLLGLDMGLRRSEMLLIKLDDIHWHNGQLSVVNLESEEIDPRTLAPQFKTHERILQMSDDLVWALQEYVGTCRVLKKGALEATKHPFLLVSHRRNDGRPMSIKALDGILPRVGKVVPELAHVHTHILRHDAVYTLLDSMREDLVALTPEDRTTKVQKVLTYAFGWSPESNMPSLYGAKFWKEEADRAMRKRSDKFKVIREGGEAKITRGYTD
;
A
#
# COMPACT_ATOMS: atom_id res chain seq x y z
N MET A 1 18.69 19.50 13.14
CA MET A 1 18.82 18.99 11.75
C MET A 1 18.24 17.60 11.72
N GLY A 2 17.41 17.27 10.73
CA GLY A 2 16.43 16.19 10.88
C GLY A 2 16.96 14.79 10.59
N HIS A 3 16.46 13.81 11.34
CA HIS A 3 16.62 12.39 11.08
C HIS A 3 16.17 12.02 9.66
N GLN A 4 16.99 11.28 8.92
CA GLN A 4 16.68 10.81 7.57
C GLN A 4 17.05 9.33 7.38
N ILE A 5 16.43 8.67 6.42
CA ILE A 5 16.71 7.28 6.10
C ILE A 5 17.36 7.21 4.74
N VAL A 6 18.53 6.57 4.70
CA VAL A 6 19.26 6.26 3.47
C VAL A 6 19.18 4.78 3.18
N GLU A 7 19.21 4.43 1.89
CA GLU A 7 19.36 3.04 1.45
C GLU A 7 20.81 2.81 1.05
N ILE A 8 21.44 1.78 1.63
CA ILE A 8 22.81 1.38 1.34
C ILE A 8 22.85 -0.07 0.88
N ARG A 9 23.94 -0.46 0.21
CA ARG A 9 24.23 -1.86 -0.12
C ARG A 9 25.35 -2.36 0.80
N VAL A 10 25.09 -3.43 1.54
CA VAL A 10 26.07 -4.10 2.41
C VAL A 10 26.04 -5.58 2.05
N ASN A 11 27.20 -6.16 1.72
CA ASN A 11 27.31 -7.56 1.30
C ASN A 11 26.28 -7.95 0.23
N ARG A 12 26.13 -7.10 -0.81
CA ARG A 12 25.19 -7.27 -1.93
C ARG A 12 23.70 -7.21 -1.58
N ALA A 13 23.34 -7.06 -0.31
CA ALA A 13 21.96 -6.87 0.14
C ALA A 13 21.64 -5.39 0.38
N ARG A 14 20.43 -4.97 0.03
CA ARG A 14 19.94 -3.64 0.38
C ARG A 14 19.61 -3.55 1.87
N ARG A 15 19.91 -2.39 2.46
CA ARG A 15 19.62 -2.07 3.87
C ARG A 15 19.13 -0.64 4.00
N LYS A 16 18.24 -0.41 4.97
CA LYS A 16 17.74 0.92 5.33
C LYS A 16 18.44 1.35 6.61
N VAL A 17 18.98 2.56 6.61
CA VAL A 17 19.77 3.08 7.74
C VAL A 17 19.24 4.45 8.13
N LEU A 18 18.92 4.62 9.40
CA LEU A 18 18.59 5.92 9.99
C LEU A 18 19.88 6.68 10.28
N VAL A 19 19.99 7.90 9.75
CA VAL A 19 21.15 8.76 9.92
C VAL A 19 20.72 10.15 10.41
N GLN A 20 21.60 10.78 11.19
CA GLN A 20 21.56 12.20 11.56
C GLN A 20 22.84 12.84 11.03
N ASP A 21 22.71 13.90 10.23
CA ASP A 21 23.86 14.56 9.58
C ASP A 21 24.79 13.59 8.83
N LEU A 22 24.18 12.62 8.15
CA LEU A 22 24.83 11.52 7.40
C LEU A 22 25.58 10.49 8.27
N VAL A 23 25.52 10.60 9.60
CA VAL A 23 26.09 9.63 10.53
C VAL A 23 25.00 8.63 10.97
N PRO A 24 25.23 7.31 10.86
CA PRO A 24 24.29 6.29 11.35
C PRO A 24 24.06 6.37 12.86
N ILE A 25 22.79 6.33 13.25
CA ILE A 25 22.41 6.32 14.66
C ILE A 25 22.46 4.88 15.16
N TYR A 26 23.33 4.61 16.14
CA TYR A 26 23.71 3.24 16.49
C TYR A 26 22.52 2.36 16.89
N TYR A 27 21.79 2.71 17.95
CA TYR A 27 20.77 1.83 18.52
C TYR A 27 19.52 1.60 17.64
N PRO A 28 18.94 2.60 16.95
CA PRO A 28 17.84 2.37 16.01
C PRO A 28 18.22 1.39 14.90
N ASN A 29 19.43 1.53 14.34
CA ASN A 29 19.92 0.65 13.29
C ASN A 29 20.20 -0.75 13.84
N LEU A 30 20.81 -0.85 15.02
CA LEU A 30 21.07 -2.12 15.69
C LEU A 30 19.77 -2.88 16.01
N TYR A 31 18.73 -2.19 16.49
CA TYR A 31 17.41 -2.77 16.73
C TYR A 31 16.84 -3.38 15.44
N VAL A 32 16.88 -2.64 14.33
CA VAL A 32 16.35 -3.16 13.06
C VAL A 32 17.17 -4.34 12.55
N THR A 33 18.50 -4.31 12.70
CA THR A 33 19.38 -5.40 12.31
C THR A 33 19.17 -6.67 13.14
N LEU A 34 18.95 -6.55 14.45
CA LEU A 34 18.81 -7.72 15.34
C LEU A 34 17.38 -8.25 15.38
N GLU A 35 16.39 -7.38 15.57
CA GLU A 35 15.00 -7.77 15.87
C GLU A 35 14.09 -7.79 14.64
N ARG A 36 14.48 -7.09 13.56
CA ARG A 36 13.61 -6.82 12.40
C ARG A 36 14.23 -7.18 11.05
N SER A 37 15.36 -7.90 11.02
CA SER A 37 16.08 -8.28 9.80
C SER A 37 15.26 -9.10 8.82
N SER A 38 14.36 -9.95 9.32
CA SER A 38 13.45 -10.78 8.50
C SER A 38 12.29 -10.02 7.87
N ARG A 39 12.04 -8.77 8.28
CA ARG A 39 10.95 -7.96 7.73
C ARG A 39 11.37 -7.35 6.40
N ALA A 40 10.41 -7.19 5.48
CA ALA A 40 10.64 -6.51 4.21
C ALA A 40 11.25 -5.10 4.41
N LEU A 41 12.10 -4.65 3.47
CA LEU A 41 12.84 -3.39 3.59
C LEU A 41 11.95 -2.17 3.78
N ASN A 42 10.79 -2.12 3.10
CA ASN A 42 9.82 -1.04 3.29
C ASN A 42 9.21 -1.04 4.70
N THR A 43 9.12 -2.21 5.35
CA THR A 43 8.64 -2.32 6.74
C THR A 43 9.75 -1.89 7.70
N GLN A 44 11.00 -2.31 7.47
CA GLN A 44 12.17 -1.82 8.22
C GLN A 44 12.29 -0.30 8.14
N GLN A 45 12.16 0.28 6.94
CA GLN A 45 12.12 1.72 6.74
C GLN A 45 11.04 2.37 7.60
N LYS A 46 9.82 1.83 7.64
CA LYS A 46 8.74 2.39 8.48
C LYS A 46 9.08 2.36 9.96
N TYR A 47 9.70 1.28 10.47
CA TYR A 47 10.16 1.24 11.85
C TYR A 47 11.17 2.34 12.12
N LEU A 48 12.18 2.50 11.27
CA LEU A 48 13.17 3.59 11.38
C LEU A 48 12.53 4.97 11.27
N GLU A 49 11.49 5.16 10.44
CA GLU A 49 10.75 6.43 10.36
C GLU A 49 9.96 6.72 11.64
N HIS A 50 9.49 5.70 12.33
CA HIS A 50 8.79 5.84 13.61
C HIS A 50 9.77 6.12 14.75
N ILE A 51 10.91 5.41 14.77
CA ILE A 51 11.98 5.62 15.74
C ILE A 51 12.66 6.97 15.54
N GLY A 52 12.98 7.39 14.32
CA GLY A 52 13.58 8.71 14.06
C GLY A 52 12.69 9.87 14.54
N ARG A 53 11.36 9.72 14.49
CA ARG A 53 10.44 10.71 15.09
C ARG A 53 10.48 10.73 16.61
N PHE A 54 10.78 9.58 17.22
CA PHE A 54 10.98 9.49 18.65
C PHE A 54 12.32 10.10 19.05
N GLU A 55 13.38 9.90 18.26
CA GLU A 55 14.66 10.60 18.44
C GLU A 55 14.49 12.13 18.32
N ASP A 56 13.75 12.62 17.30
CA ASP A 56 13.40 14.05 17.17
C ASP A 56 12.65 14.57 18.42
N PHE A 57 11.77 13.75 19.02
CA PHE A 57 11.06 14.09 20.25
C PHE A 57 12.00 14.15 21.46
N LEU A 58 12.92 13.19 21.59
CA LEU A 58 13.91 13.18 22.67
C LEU A 58 14.82 14.40 22.59
N GLU A 59 15.26 14.79 21.39
CA GLU A 59 16.06 16.01 21.17
C GLU A 59 15.26 17.26 21.58
N TYR A 60 14.01 17.38 21.13
CA TYR A 60 13.13 18.50 21.49
C TYR A 60 12.88 18.62 23.00
N GLU A 61 12.67 17.50 23.70
CA GLU A 61 12.47 17.47 25.15
C GLU A 61 13.79 17.49 25.95
N SER A 62 14.94 17.56 25.28
CA SER A 62 16.28 17.50 25.89
C SER A 62 16.49 16.25 26.77
N ILE A 63 16.01 15.09 26.30
CA ILE A 63 16.11 13.80 26.98
C ILE A 63 17.30 13.00 26.42
N ASN A 64 18.39 12.92 27.17
CA ASN A 64 19.48 11.98 26.89
C ASN A 64 19.11 10.57 27.39
N LEU A 65 18.28 9.85 26.63
CA LEU A 65 17.79 8.53 27.04
C LEU A 65 18.92 7.50 27.18
N ILE A 66 19.88 7.47 26.26
CA ILE A 66 20.99 6.51 26.32
C ILE A 66 21.82 6.71 27.59
N GLY A 67 22.23 7.95 27.87
CA GLY A 67 22.96 8.26 29.09
C GLY A 67 22.17 7.88 30.35
N ARG A 68 20.86 8.16 30.37
CA ARG A 68 19.98 7.76 31.49
C ARG A 68 19.90 6.23 31.68
N LEU A 69 19.90 5.46 30.61
CA LEU A 69 19.86 3.99 30.69
C LEU A 69 21.22 3.43 31.14
N GLU A 70 22.33 4.05 30.74
CA GLU A 70 23.69 3.64 31.10
C GLU A 70 24.12 4.08 32.51
N GLU A 71 23.35 4.96 33.17
CA GLU A 71 23.60 5.35 34.56
C GLU A 71 23.63 4.13 35.50
N ARG A 72 24.58 4.16 36.43
CA ARG A 72 24.79 3.13 37.45
C ARG A 72 24.84 3.78 38.85
N PRO A 73 24.38 3.08 39.90
CA PRO A 73 23.96 1.69 39.91
C PRO A 73 22.56 1.43 39.32
N LYS A 74 21.71 2.46 39.20
CA LYS A 74 20.34 2.31 38.70
C LYS A 74 20.11 3.15 37.45
N SER A 75 19.58 2.52 36.42
CA SER A 75 19.13 3.19 35.20
C SER A 75 17.91 4.08 35.46
N ARG A 76 17.84 5.20 34.75
CA ARG A 76 16.65 6.05 34.67
C ARG A 76 15.89 5.80 33.37
N TYR A 77 14.70 5.22 33.50
CA TYR A 77 13.80 4.96 32.36
C TYR A 77 12.87 6.14 32.08
N LEU A 78 12.16 6.13 30.95
CA LEU A 78 11.14 7.15 30.66
C LEU A 78 10.01 7.13 31.69
N THR A 79 9.61 8.33 32.10
CA THR A 79 8.47 8.57 32.98
C THR A 79 7.14 8.43 32.23
N ASP A 80 6.04 8.21 32.96
CA ASP A 80 4.70 8.17 32.32
C ASP A 80 4.31 9.51 31.70
N ALA A 81 4.84 10.62 32.24
CA ALA A 81 4.64 11.95 31.70
C ALA A 81 5.33 12.13 30.34
N GLU A 82 6.59 11.70 30.20
CA GLU A 82 7.33 11.72 28.92
C GLU A 82 6.63 10.83 27.87
N ILE A 83 6.22 9.62 28.26
CA ILE A 83 5.46 8.71 27.38
C ILE A 83 4.13 9.36 26.94
N SER A 84 3.45 10.07 27.84
CA SER A 84 2.20 10.76 27.53
C SER A 84 2.39 11.89 26.52
N ARG A 85 3.47 12.68 26.63
CA ARG A 85 3.80 13.74 25.68
C ARG A 85 4.13 13.17 24.30
N PHE A 86 4.93 12.10 24.24
CA PHE A 86 5.18 11.41 22.98
C PHE A 86 3.91 10.81 22.36
N ALA A 87 3.03 10.23 23.18
CA ALA A 87 1.76 9.67 22.72
C ALA A 87 0.85 10.70 22.04
N ALA A 88 0.87 11.95 22.51
CA ALA A 88 0.19 13.05 21.84
C ALA A 88 0.84 13.39 20.49
N ASP A 89 2.17 13.46 20.44
CA ASP A 89 2.92 13.81 19.22
C ASP A 89 2.85 12.75 18.12
N ALA A 90 2.75 11.47 18.50
CA ALA A 90 2.60 10.37 17.56
C ALA A 90 1.37 10.53 16.64
N ALA A 91 0.33 11.26 17.08
CA ALA A 91 -0.88 11.54 16.30
C ALA A 91 -0.71 12.68 15.27
N PHE A 92 0.35 13.48 15.35
CA PHE A 92 0.54 14.63 14.46
C PHE A 92 1.25 14.29 13.14
N LYS A 93 0.94 15.03 12.08
CA LYS A 93 1.67 14.94 10.81
C LYS A 93 3.08 15.53 10.96
N LYS A 94 4.00 15.08 10.10
CA LYS A 94 5.39 15.59 10.07
C LYS A 94 5.41 17.12 9.98
N SER A 95 4.64 17.72 9.07
CA SER A 95 4.53 19.18 8.91
C SER A 95 4.11 19.94 10.17
N THR A 96 3.39 19.28 11.08
CA THR A 96 2.96 19.87 12.36
C THR A 96 4.08 19.76 13.39
N LEU A 97 4.71 18.57 13.47
CA LEU A 97 5.83 18.31 14.38
C LEU A 97 7.05 19.18 14.04
N ASP A 98 7.40 19.31 12.76
CA ASP A 98 8.52 20.14 12.32
C ASP A 98 8.36 21.60 12.81
N LYS A 99 7.13 22.13 12.78
CA LYS A 99 6.82 23.47 13.31
C LYS A 99 6.85 23.52 14.83
N LYS A 100 6.26 22.52 15.50
CA LYS A 100 6.27 22.41 16.96
C LYS A 100 7.70 22.37 17.50
N TYR A 101 8.56 21.53 16.92
CA TYR A 101 9.94 21.35 17.35
C TYR A 101 10.84 22.53 17.00
N ALA A 102 10.47 23.32 15.98
CA ALA A 102 11.05 24.64 15.72
C ALA A 102 10.50 25.75 16.65
N ALA A 103 9.81 25.39 17.74
CA ALA A 103 9.18 26.31 18.71
C ALA A 103 8.18 27.31 18.09
N VAL A 104 7.61 27.00 16.93
CA VAL A 104 6.59 27.84 16.28
C VAL A 104 5.26 27.63 16.99
N ARG A 105 4.66 28.72 17.51
CA ARG A 105 3.31 28.68 18.07
C ARG A 105 2.29 28.41 16.97
N LEU A 106 1.54 27.33 17.13
CA LEU A 106 0.50 26.93 16.19
C LEU A 106 -0.87 27.24 16.79
N HIS A 107 -1.75 27.84 15.99
CA HIS A 107 -3.18 27.86 16.29
C HIS A 107 -3.71 26.42 16.40
N PRO A 108 -4.64 26.09 17.30
CA PRO A 108 -5.18 24.73 17.47
C PRO A 108 -5.64 24.07 16.16
N GLU A 109 -6.21 24.85 15.24
CA GLU A 109 -6.68 24.37 13.93
C GLU A 109 -5.55 24.02 12.94
N ALA A 110 -4.35 24.56 13.15
CA ALA A 110 -3.19 24.26 12.32
C ALA A 110 -2.62 22.86 12.60
N TYR A 111 -3.02 22.20 13.70
CA TYR A 111 -2.59 20.86 14.04
C TYR A 111 -3.21 19.82 13.11
N LYS A 112 -2.41 19.39 12.13
CA LYS A 112 -2.78 18.29 11.23
C LYS A 112 -2.42 16.96 11.88
N THR A 113 -3.36 16.03 11.92
CA THR A 113 -3.19 14.67 12.46
C THR A 113 -3.10 13.61 11.37
N VAL A 114 -2.50 12.46 11.72
CA VAL A 114 -2.48 11.25 10.89
C VAL A 114 -3.70 10.37 11.20
N GLY A 115 -3.96 9.38 10.34
CA GLY A 115 -5.03 8.42 10.58
C GLY A 115 -4.74 7.49 11.77
N ARG A 116 -5.81 7.00 12.40
CA ARG A 116 -5.79 6.11 13.58
C ARG A 116 -4.76 4.97 13.50
N ILE A 117 -4.75 4.22 12.39
CA ILE A 117 -3.83 3.07 12.20
C ILE A 117 -2.37 3.53 12.20
N HIS A 118 -2.08 4.67 11.58
CA HIS A 118 -0.71 5.16 11.49
C HIS A 118 -0.19 5.71 12.83
N ALA A 119 -1.05 6.37 13.60
CA ALA A 119 -0.72 6.78 14.97
C ALA A 119 -0.43 5.56 15.87
N GLN A 120 -1.25 4.52 15.77
CA GLN A 120 -1.04 3.26 16.50
C GLN A 120 0.30 2.62 16.14
N GLN A 121 0.60 2.47 14.85
CA GLN A 121 1.86 1.87 14.37
C GLN A 121 3.11 2.60 14.88
N ARG A 122 3.05 3.94 14.99
CA ARG A 122 4.15 4.73 15.56
C ARG A 122 4.41 4.38 17.01
N LEU A 123 3.36 4.30 17.81
CA LEU A 123 3.47 3.97 19.23
C LEU A 123 3.92 2.53 19.46
N GLU A 124 3.41 1.58 18.68
CA GLU A 124 3.84 0.18 18.75
C GLU A 124 5.32 0.02 18.36
N ALA A 125 5.76 0.69 17.29
CA ALA A 125 7.15 0.66 16.86
C ALA A 125 8.11 1.20 17.93
N VAL A 126 7.75 2.33 18.56
CA VAL A 126 8.58 2.94 19.61
C VAL A 126 8.53 2.14 20.90
N ARG A 127 7.36 1.59 21.28
CA ARG A 127 7.24 0.66 22.40
C ARG A 127 8.21 -0.51 22.23
N ASP A 128 8.17 -1.18 21.07
CA ASP A 128 9.00 -2.37 20.83
C ASP A 128 10.49 -2.03 20.77
N TYR A 129 10.85 -0.84 20.26
CA TYR A 129 12.21 -0.32 20.29
C TYR A 129 12.69 -0.02 21.72
N LEU A 130 11.84 0.58 22.56
CA LEU A 130 12.15 0.85 23.96
C LEU A 130 12.33 -0.43 24.77
N LYS A 131 11.51 -1.46 24.53
CA LYS A 131 11.72 -2.79 25.14
C LYS A 131 13.12 -3.33 24.83
N PHE A 132 13.54 -3.24 23.55
CA PHE A 132 14.88 -3.65 23.14
C PHE A 132 15.97 -2.80 23.82
N LEU A 133 15.83 -1.47 23.83
CA LEU A 133 16.80 -0.58 24.47
C LEU A 133 16.92 -0.87 25.97
N TYR A 134 15.81 -1.02 26.68
CA TYR A 134 15.79 -1.24 28.12
C TYR A 134 16.41 -2.60 28.47
N GLY A 135 16.06 -3.67 27.74
CA GLY A 135 16.67 -4.97 27.95
C GLY A 135 18.19 -4.98 27.64
N LYS A 136 18.63 -4.14 26.69
CA LYS A 136 20.03 -4.09 26.26
C LYS A 136 20.93 -3.21 27.13
N LEU A 137 20.43 -2.06 27.60
CA LEU A 137 21.22 -1.03 28.30
C LEU A 137 20.85 -0.86 29.76
N GLY A 138 19.63 -1.26 30.13
CA GLY A 138 19.14 -1.17 31.48
C GLY A 138 20.01 -1.96 32.45
N ASP A 139 20.10 -1.44 33.66
CA ASP A 139 20.71 -2.09 34.81
C ASP A 139 20.07 -3.46 35.07
N GLU A 140 20.89 -4.43 35.46
CA GLU A 140 20.52 -5.85 35.50
C GLU A 140 19.36 -6.13 36.47
N GLU A 141 19.32 -5.43 37.62
CA GLU A 141 18.26 -5.60 38.62
C GLU A 141 16.93 -4.95 38.19
N THR A 142 16.99 -3.92 37.34
CA THR A 142 15.83 -3.07 37.03
C THR A 142 15.28 -3.23 35.61
N ARG A 143 16.05 -3.81 34.68
CA ARG A 143 15.70 -3.84 33.25
C ARG A 143 14.42 -4.63 32.95
N ASP A 144 14.23 -5.80 33.54
CA ASP A 144 13.10 -6.66 33.22
C ASP A 144 11.77 -6.05 33.71
N PRO A 145 11.67 -5.57 34.97
CA PRO A 145 10.50 -4.81 35.41
C PRO A 145 10.23 -3.55 34.57
N ALA A 146 11.28 -2.87 34.12
CA ALA A 146 11.14 -1.67 33.28
C ALA A 146 10.62 -1.98 31.88
N VAL A 147 11.01 -3.12 31.28
CA VAL A 147 10.50 -3.61 29.99
C VAL A 147 8.99 -3.89 30.07
N ASP A 148 8.54 -4.57 31.13
CA ASP A 148 7.12 -4.86 31.34
C ASP A 148 6.32 -3.57 31.59
N ASP A 149 6.88 -2.66 32.38
CA ASP A 149 6.26 -1.38 32.69
C ASP A 149 6.07 -0.49 31.44
N VAL A 150 7.10 -0.37 30.58
CA VAL A 150 7.00 0.44 29.36
C VAL A 150 5.99 -0.14 28.37
N GLU A 151 5.95 -1.47 28.22
CA GLU A 151 4.95 -2.14 27.39
C GLU A 151 3.53 -1.85 27.87
N ARG A 152 3.27 -2.06 29.16
CA ARG A 152 1.97 -1.80 29.79
C ARG A 152 1.54 -0.35 29.64
N ARG A 153 2.45 0.61 29.85
CA ARG A 153 2.16 2.04 29.71
C ARG A 153 1.77 2.40 28.28
N PHE A 154 2.56 1.99 27.28
CA PHE A 154 2.24 2.25 25.88
C PHE A 154 0.91 1.61 25.46
N ASN A 155 0.65 0.36 25.85
CA ASN A 155 -0.61 -0.33 25.55
C ASN A 155 -1.82 0.42 26.13
N ARG A 156 -1.69 0.93 27.36
CA ARG A 156 -2.71 1.78 28.00
C ARG A 156 -2.92 3.09 27.23
N LYS A 157 -1.85 3.81 26.86
CA LYS A 157 -1.96 5.08 26.12
C LYS A 157 -2.54 4.88 24.73
N ILE A 158 -2.15 3.82 24.02
CA ILE A 158 -2.75 3.43 22.73
C ILE A 158 -4.25 3.23 22.92
N LYS A 159 -4.68 2.41 23.89
CA LYS A 159 -6.10 2.14 24.16
C LYS A 159 -6.88 3.43 24.46
N ALA A 160 -6.32 4.32 25.27
CA ALA A 160 -6.95 5.58 25.66
C ALA A 160 -7.05 6.60 24.51
N ALA A 161 -6.01 6.72 23.68
CA ALA A 161 -5.97 7.69 22.57
C ALA A 161 -6.74 7.22 21.33
N LYS A 162 -6.92 5.91 21.17
CA LYS A 162 -7.53 5.26 20.00
C LYS A 162 -8.92 5.82 19.59
N PRO A 163 -9.83 6.22 20.50
CA PRO A 163 -11.13 6.82 20.14
C PRO A 163 -11.02 8.25 19.60
N ALA A 164 -10.06 9.04 20.08
CA ALA A 164 -9.88 10.44 19.69
C ALA A 164 -9.20 10.59 18.31
N TRP A 165 -8.45 9.58 17.86
CA TRP A 165 -7.83 9.62 16.54
C TRP A 165 -8.86 9.55 15.42
N LYS A 166 -8.68 10.42 14.42
CA LYS A 166 -9.54 10.47 13.23
C LYS A 166 -9.59 9.07 12.59
N LYS A 167 -10.78 8.48 12.60
CA LYS A 167 -11.13 7.41 11.66
C LYS A 167 -11.00 8.04 10.27
N GLY A 168 -10.32 7.36 9.35
CA GLY A 168 -10.29 7.83 7.96
C GLY A 168 -11.72 8.05 7.50
N LYS A 169 -12.08 9.29 7.14
CA LYS A 169 -13.31 9.53 6.39
C LYS A 169 -13.12 8.75 5.08
N ASN A 170 -14.11 7.93 4.78
CA ASN A 170 -14.26 7.16 3.56
C ASN A 170 -13.45 5.85 3.46
N ASN A 171 -14.14 4.80 3.90
CA ASN A 171 -14.25 3.56 3.13
C ASN A 171 -15.02 3.85 1.83
N ASP A 172 -14.54 4.78 0.99
CA ASP A 172 -15.09 4.93 -0.35
C ASP A 172 -14.86 3.58 -1.02
N MET A 173 -15.96 3.04 -1.53
CA MET A 173 -15.94 1.76 -2.18
C MET A 173 -15.00 1.84 -3.37
N LYS A 174 -13.80 1.29 -3.24
CA LYS A 174 -12.78 1.39 -4.28
C LYS A 174 -13.16 0.49 -5.45
N GLY A 175 -13.06 1.02 -6.66
CA GLY A 175 -13.35 0.33 -7.92
C GLY A 175 -13.91 1.33 -8.94
N LEU A 176 -13.98 0.94 -10.21
CA LEU A 176 -14.45 1.80 -11.29
C LEU A 176 -15.88 1.44 -11.67
N THR A 177 -16.68 2.42 -12.04
CA THR A 177 -17.93 2.17 -12.77
C THR A 177 -17.61 1.64 -14.18
N ASN A 178 -18.59 1.01 -14.83
CA ASN A 178 -18.41 0.55 -16.22
C ASN A 178 -18.08 1.72 -17.16
N GLN A 179 -18.67 2.90 -16.93
CA GLN A 179 -18.39 4.11 -17.70
C GLN A 179 -16.94 4.59 -17.49
N GLU A 180 -16.46 4.64 -16.24
CA GLU A 180 -15.07 5.02 -15.94
C GLU A 180 -14.08 4.02 -16.53
N ARG A 181 -14.37 2.71 -16.46
CA ARG A 181 -13.52 1.66 -17.07
C ARG A 181 -13.41 1.85 -18.58
N ALA A 182 -14.54 1.99 -19.26
CA ALA A 182 -14.58 2.20 -20.72
C ALA A 182 -13.85 3.50 -21.11
N ARG A 183 -14.07 4.59 -20.38
CA ARG A 183 -13.41 5.87 -20.62
C ARG A 183 -11.89 5.78 -20.41
N LEU A 184 -11.45 5.10 -19.35
CA LEU A 184 -10.05 4.92 -19.03
C LEU A 184 -9.32 4.11 -20.12
N LEU A 185 -9.93 3.01 -20.58
CA LEU A 185 -9.40 2.22 -21.70
C LEU A 185 -9.33 3.04 -23.00
N ALA A 186 -10.40 3.75 -23.34
CA ALA A 186 -10.47 4.56 -24.57
C ALA A 186 -9.43 5.69 -24.61
N VAL A 187 -9.24 6.41 -23.49
CA VAL A 187 -8.30 7.54 -23.45
C VAL A 187 -6.85 7.07 -23.42
N MET A 188 -6.58 5.95 -22.73
CA MET A 188 -5.22 5.41 -22.65
C MET A 188 -4.82 4.53 -23.84
N HIS A 189 -5.76 4.21 -24.74
CA HIS A 189 -5.47 3.46 -25.96
C HIS A 189 -4.35 4.16 -26.77
N PRO A 190 -3.40 3.42 -27.36
CA PRO A 190 -2.27 4.02 -28.10
C PRO A 190 -2.70 4.95 -29.23
N ASP A 191 -3.73 4.57 -29.98
CA ASP A 191 -4.25 5.35 -31.11
C ASP A 191 -5.18 6.51 -30.71
N SER A 192 -5.45 6.68 -29.41
CA SER A 192 -6.37 7.71 -28.95
C SER A 192 -5.75 9.11 -29.11
N ALA A 193 -6.49 10.02 -29.75
CA ALA A 193 -6.12 11.42 -29.87
C ALA A 193 -6.13 12.15 -28.50
N GLU A 194 -6.89 11.64 -27.53
CA GLU A 194 -6.95 12.18 -26.16
C GLU A 194 -5.81 11.67 -25.26
N ASN A 195 -4.98 10.75 -25.77
CA ASN A 195 -3.91 10.15 -25.00
C ASN A 195 -2.87 11.21 -24.59
N PRO A 196 -2.64 11.44 -23.27
CA PRO A 196 -1.81 12.56 -22.81
C PRO A 196 -0.30 12.33 -22.96
N PHE A 197 0.13 11.18 -23.49
CA PHE A 197 1.53 10.79 -23.57
C PHE A 197 2.13 11.10 -24.96
N ALA A 198 3.33 11.68 -24.94
CA ALA A 198 3.87 12.41 -26.09
C ALA A 198 4.38 11.56 -27.26
N ASN A 199 4.62 10.27 -27.08
CA ASN A 199 5.15 9.40 -28.14
C ASN A 199 4.59 7.99 -28.03
N GLU A 200 4.63 7.24 -29.13
CA GLU A 200 4.03 5.91 -29.25
C GLU A 200 4.57 4.92 -28.21
N ALA A 201 5.87 4.90 -27.97
CA ALA A 201 6.47 4.04 -26.94
C ALA A 201 5.93 4.32 -25.53
N LEU A 202 5.69 5.59 -25.18
CA LEU A 202 5.09 5.97 -23.90
C LEU A 202 3.61 5.59 -23.83
N LYS A 203 2.86 5.82 -24.92
CA LYS A 203 1.43 5.48 -24.99
C LYS A 203 1.24 3.98 -24.81
N LEU A 204 1.92 3.17 -25.61
CA LEU A 204 1.83 1.72 -25.58
C LEU A 204 2.32 1.12 -24.27
N ARG A 205 3.48 1.55 -23.74
CA ARG A 205 3.96 1.11 -22.42
C ARG A 205 2.94 1.41 -21.32
N ASN A 206 2.33 2.60 -21.35
CA ASN A 206 1.36 2.99 -20.32
C ASN A 206 0.02 2.27 -20.48
N TYR A 207 -0.37 1.93 -21.71
CA TYR A 207 -1.51 1.07 -21.97
C TYR A 207 -1.28 -0.35 -21.42
N ILE A 208 -0.10 -0.93 -21.62
CA ILE A 208 0.28 -2.21 -20.99
C ILE A 208 0.19 -2.12 -19.46
N ILE A 209 0.70 -1.04 -18.85
CA ILE A 209 0.60 -0.85 -17.40
C ILE A 209 -0.87 -0.79 -16.94
N LEU A 210 -1.74 -0.18 -17.74
CA LEU A 210 -3.18 -0.16 -17.47
C LEU A 210 -3.77 -1.57 -17.51
N LEU A 211 -3.50 -2.35 -18.56
CA LEU A 211 -3.99 -3.73 -18.72
C LEU A 211 -3.46 -4.67 -17.63
N LEU A 212 -2.18 -4.59 -17.28
CA LEU A 212 -1.61 -5.34 -16.13
C LEU A 212 -2.31 -4.98 -14.81
N GLY A 213 -2.86 -3.76 -14.70
CA GLY A 213 -3.59 -3.30 -13.53
C GLY A 213 -5.08 -3.66 -13.52
N LEU A 214 -5.76 -3.55 -14.67
CA LEU A 214 -7.19 -3.79 -14.80
C LEU A 214 -7.51 -5.27 -15.03
N ASP A 215 -6.81 -5.93 -15.93
CA ASP A 215 -7.10 -7.31 -16.34
C ASP A 215 -6.54 -8.29 -15.31
N MET A 216 -5.29 -8.06 -14.91
CA MET A 216 -4.54 -8.98 -14.04
C MET A 216 -4.50 -8.54 -12.57
N GLY A 217 -4.90 -7.30 -12.28
CA GLY A 217 -4.89 -6.73 -10.93
C GLY A 217 -3.53 -6.73 -10.25
N LEU A 218 -2.42 -6.66 -11.01
CA LEU A 218 -1.09 -6.70 -10.42
C LEU A 218 -0.85 -5.49 -9.51
N ARG A 219 -0.01 -5.66 -8.49
CA ARG A 219 0.49 -4.50 -7.75
C ARG A 219 1.51 -3.76 -8.61
N ARG A 220 1.61 -2.43 -8.43
CA ARG A 220 2.64 -1.61 -9.09
C ARG A 220 4.07 -2.18 -8.98
N SER A 221 4.41 -2.81 -7.84
CA SER A 221 5.74 -3.42 -7.68
C SER A 221 5.88 -4.67 -8.52
N GLU A 222 4.83 -5.50 -8.63
CA GLU A 222 4.81 -6.71 -9.46
C GLU A 222 4.99 -6.31 -10.94
N MET A 223 4.23 -5.32 -11.42
CA MET A 223 4.36 -4.79 -12.79
C MET A 223 5.78 -4.36 -13.14
N LEU A 224 6.47 -3.71 -12.20
CA LEU A 224 7.82 -3.19 -12.37
C LEU A 224 8.92 -4.25 -12.25
N LEU A 225 8.58 -5.47 -11.82
CA LEU A 225 9.51 -6.59 -11.68
C LEU A 225 9.38 -7.63 -12.80
N ILE A 226 8.34 -7.52 -13.65
CA ILE A 226 8.18 -8.39 -14.82
C ILE A 226 9.43 -8.30 -15.71
N LYS A 227 9.98 -9.46 -16.03
CA LYS A 227 11.08 -9.69 -16.98
C LYS A 227 10.52 -10.18 -18.31
N LEU A 228 11.32 -10.08 -19.37
CA LEU A 228 10.94 -10.63 -20.68
C LEU A 228 10.70 -12.15 -20.61
N ASP A 229 11.55 -12.88 -19.89
CA ASP A 229 11.45 -14.34 -19.74
C ASP A 229 10.28 -14.79 -18.84
N ASP A 230 9.60 -13.86 -18.17
CA ASP A 230 8.39 -14.18 -17.42
C ASP A 230 7.16 -14.30 -18.33
N ILE A 231 7.27 -13.94 -19.62
CA ILE A 231 6.17 -13.93 -20.60
C ILE A 231 6.22 -15.21 -21.45
N HIS A 232 5.19 -16.05 -21.31
CA HIS A 232 5.05 -17.31 -22.03
C HIS A 232 4.18 -17.12 -23.28
N TRP A 233 4.81 -16.75 -24.39
CA TRP A 233 4.11 -16.42 -25.63
C TRP A 233 3.27 -17.56 -26.23
N HIS A 234 3.72 -18.80 -26.06
CA HIS A 234 3.10 -19.98 -26.68
C HIS A 234 1.72 -20.34 -26.10
N ASN A 235 1.47 -19.97 -24.84
CA ASN A 235 0.22 -20.28 -24.14
C ASN A 235 -0.46 -19.05 -23.53
N GLY A 236 0.08 -17.85 -23.79
CA GLY A 236 -0.49 -16.59 -23.32
C GLY A 236 -0.42 -16.40 -21.80
N GLN A 237 0.58 -16.96 -21.13
CA GLN A 237 0.72 -16.87 -19.67
C GLN A 237 1.78 -15.88 -19.23
N LEU A 238 1.58 -15.28 -18.06
CA LEU A 238 2.56 -14.41 -17.40
C LEU A 238 2.92 -14.98 -16.03
N SER A 239 4.21 -15.21 -15.81
CA SER A 239 4.77 -15.51 -14.49
C SER A 239 4.89 -14.22 -13.67
N VAL A 240 4.17 -14.15 -12.55
CA VAL A 240 4.30 -13.07 -11.57
C VAL A 240 5.16 -13.59 -10.42
N VAL A 241 6.47 -13.42 -10.55
CA VAL A 241 7.48 -13.97 -9.64
C VAL A 241 8.34 -12.89 -9.01
N ASN A 242 8.95 -13.19 -7.88
CA ASN A 242 9.94 -12.32 -7.26
C ASN A 242 11.27 -12.41 -8.01
N LEU A 243 12.22 -11.52 -7.68
CA LEU A 243 13.58 -11.62 -8.19
C LEU A 243 14.36 -12.69 -7.45
N GLU A 244 15.14 -13.47 -8.20
CA GLU A 244 16.11 -14.42 -7.68
C GLU A 244 17.24 -13.71 -6.92
N SER A 245 17.65 -12.52 -7.39
CA SER A 245 18.67 -11.69 -6.77
C SER A 245 18.33 -10.20 -6.86
N GLU A 246 18.54 -9.48 -5.75
CA GLU A 246 18.37 -8.02 -5.71
C GLU A 246 19.38 -7.26 -6.59
N GLU A 247 20.48 -7.91 -6.99
CA GLU A 247 21.54 -7.32 -7.83
C GLU A 247 21.07 -7.07 -9.26
N ILE A 248 20.10 -7.86 -9.74
CA ILE A 248 19.51 -7.74 -11.08
C ILE A 248 18.84 -6.36 -11.24
N ASP A 249 18.37 -5.75 -10.14
CA ASP A 249 17.70 -4.47 -10.17
C ASP A 249 18.67 -3.29 -9.96
N PRO A 250 18.99 -2.50 -11.01
CA PRO A 250 19.88 -1.36 -10.91
C PRO A 250 19.21 -0.12 -10.30
N ARG A 251 17.88 -0.14 -10.04
CA ARG A 251 17.17 1.03 -9.52
C ARG A 251 17.65 1.36 -8.12
N THR A 252 17.86 2.65 -7.84
CA THR A 252 18.19 3.12 -6.48
C THR A 252 17.11 2.75 -5.48
N LEU A 253 15.83 2.87 -5.88
CA LEU A 253 14.69 2.43 -5.09
C LEU A 253 14.03 1.24 -5.79
N ALA A 254 14.46 0.04 -5.44
CA ALA A 254 13.93 -1.19 -6.00
C ALA A 254 12.47 -1.43 -5.55
N PRO A 255 11.57 -1.86 -6.45
CA PRO A 255 10.28 -2.39 -6.08
C PRO A 255 10.43 -3.62 -5.18
N GLN A 256 9.47 -3.81 -4.30
CA GLN A 256 9.45 -4.91 -3.34
C GLN A 256 8.22 -5.76 -3.62
N PHE A 257 8.48 -7.05 -3.87
CA PHE A 257 7.45 -8.07 -4.06
C PHE A 257 6.76 -8.38 -2.72
N LYS A 258 5.43 -8.49 -2.72
CA LYS A 258 4.62 -8.65 -1.50
C LYS A 258 3.60 -9.77 -1.56
N THR A 259 3.40 -10.36 -2.74
CA THR A 259 2.41 -11.41 -2.98
C THR A 259 3.09 -12.75 -3.04
N HIS A 260 2.29 -13.82 -3.04
CA HIS A 260 2.74 -15.11 -3.53
C HIS A 260 2.93 -15.06 -5.04
N GLU A 261 3.89 -15.85 -5.50
CA GLU A 261 4.14 -16.07 -6.91
C GLU A 261 2.99 -16.87 -7.53
N ARG A 262 2.74 -16.63 -8.82
CA ARG A 262 1.62 -17.23 -9.55
C ARG A 262 1.84 -17.09 -11.05
N ILE A 263 1.14 -17.93 -11.81
CA ILE A 263 1.07 -17.84 -13.26
C ILE A 263 -0.36 -17.46 -13.60
N LEU A 264 -0.53 -16.45 -14.45
CA LEU A 264 -1.84 -15.93 -14.82
C LEU A 264 -2.01 -15.97 -16.33
N GLN A 265 -3.23 -16.28 -16.78
CA GLN A 265 -3.60 -16.17 -18.19
C GLN A 265 -3.75 -14.69 -18.57
N MET A 266 -3.12 -14.28 -19.66
CA MET A 266 -3.26 -12.93 -20.23
C MET A 266 -4.47 -12.87 -21.16
N SER A 267 -5.06 -11.68 -21.28
CA SER A 267 -6.02 -11.35 -22.33
C SER A 267 -5.33 -11.22 -23.68
N ASP A 268 -6.06 -11.44 -24.77
CA ASP A 268 -5.53 -11.27 -26.14
C ASP A 268 -5.03 -9.84 -26.38
N ASP A 269 -5.73 -8.84 -25.86
CA ASP A 269 -5.33 -7.43 -25.91
C ASP A 269 -3.98 -7.17 -25.24
N LEU A 270 -3.75 -7.79 -24.08
CA LEU A 270 -2.47 -7.68 -23.38
C LEU A 270 -1.35 -8.40 -24.14
N VAL A 271 -1.62 -9.59 -24.68
CA VAL A 271 -0.65 -10.33 -25.51
C VAL A 271 -0.24 -9.49 -26.70
N TRP A 272 -1.21 -8.96 -27.44
CA TRP A 272 -0.97 -8.12 -28.61
C TRP A 272 -0.16 -6.86 -28.25
N ALA A 273 -0.57 -6.14 -27.21
CA ALA A 273 0.13 -4.92 -26.77
C ALA A 273 1.57 -5.22 -26.34
N LEU A 274 1.80 -6.34 -25.65
CA LEU A 274 3.14 -6.78 -25.24
C LEU A 274 4.02 -7.14 -26.44
N GLN A 275 3.49 -7.89 -27.42
CA GLN A 275 4.22 -8.26 -28.63
C GLN A 275 4.65 -7.01 -29.40
N GLU A 276 3.72 -6.09 -29.63
CA GLU A 276 3.99 -4.82 -30.32
C GLU A 276 5.06 -4.03 -29.55
N TYR A 277 4.90 -3.86 -28.24
CA TYR A 277 5.83 -3.08 -27.44
C TYR A 277 7.24 -3.67 -27.41
N VAL A 278 7.37 -4.99 -27.23
CA VAL A 278 8.67 -5.67 -27.22
C VAL A 278 9.32 -5.62 -28.60
N GLY A 279 8.54 -5.79 -29.67
CA GLY A 279 9.03 -5.83 -31.04
C GLY A 279 9.42 -4.46 -31.62
N THR A 280 8.74 -3.39 -31.23
CA THR A 280 8.89 -2.08 -31.90
C THR A 280 9.38 -0.96 -30.99
N CYS A 281 9.10 -1.01 -29.69
CA CYS A 281 9.28 0.13 -28.79
C CYS A 281 10.34 -0.09 -27.70
N ARG A 282 10.44 -1.27 -27.09
CA ARG A 282 11.28 -1.51 -25.90
C ARG A 282 12.77 -1.29 -26.18
N VAL A 283 13.25 -1.70 -27.35
CA VAL A 283 14.63 -1.50 -27.80
C VAL A 283 14.58 -0.78 -29.15
N LEU A 284 14.83 0.54 -29.17
CA LEU A 284 14.83 1.30 -30.42
C LEU A 284 16.03 0.91 -31.28
N LYS A 285 15.81 0.68 -32.58
CA LYS A 285 16.83 0.31 -33.59
C LYS A 285 18.06 1.26 -33.66
N LYS A 286 17.96 2.49 -33.13
CA LYS A 286 19.04 3.50 -33.12
C LYS A 286 19.41 4.04 -31.74
N GLY A 287 18.86 3.50 -30.65
CA GLY A 287 19.14 4.05 -29.32
C GLY A 287 18.34 3.39 -28.21
N ALA A 288 18.91 2.36 -27.59
CA ALA A 288 18.68 2.01 -26.18
C ALA A 288 19.65 0.89 -25.77
N LEU A 289 20.97 1.17 -25.78
CA LEU A 289 21.98 0.22 -25.30
C LEU A 289 21.76 -0.16 -23.81
N GLU A 290 20.99 0.63 -23.06
CA GLU A 290 20.69 0.38 -21.65
C GLU A 290 19.59 -0.69 -21.46
N ALA A 291 18.62 -0.78 -22.37
CA ALA A 291 17.49 -1.72 -22.25
C ALA A 291 17.92 -3.18 -22.44
N THR A 292 19.07 -3.40 -23.08
CA THR A 292 19.68 -4.73 -23.27
C THR A 292 20.51 -5.16 -22.08
N LYS A 293 20.81 -4.26 -21.13
CA LYS A 293 21.64 -4.56 -19.94
C LYS A 293 20.85 -5.15 -18.77
N HIS A 294 19.53 -5.29 -18.91
CA HIS A 294 18.66 -5.80 -17.87
C HIS A 294 17.44 -6.51 -18.45
N PRO A 295 16.79 -7.42 -17.68
CA PRO A 295 15.70 -8.24 -18.21
C PRO A 295 14.31 -7.58 -18.10
N PHE A 296 14.17 -6.47 -17.35
CA PHE A 296 12.86 -5.87 -17.08
C PHE A 296 12.09 -5.43 -18.33
N LEU A 297 10.78 -5.72 -18.36
CA LEU A 297 9.86 -5.38 -19.44
C LEU A 297 9.70 -3.85 -19.60
N LEU A 298 9.37 -3.15 -18.50
CA LEU A 298 9.01 -1.74 -18.53
C LEU A 298 10.24 -0.83 -18.42
N VAL A 299 10.49 -0.03 -19.46
CA VAL A 299 11.64 0.90 -19.53
C VAL A 299 11.21 2.36 -19.64
N SER A 300 12.15 3.27 -19.33
CA SER A 300 11.99 4.69 -19.63
C SER A 300 12.14 4.96 -21.12
N HIS A 301 11.40 5.94 -21.64
CA HIS A 301 11.40 6.38 -23.05
C HIS A 301 11.66 7.89 -23.18
N ARG A 302 12.44 8.44 -22.24
CA ARG A 302 12.76 9.90 -22.13
C ARG A 302 14.18 10.09 -21.59
N ARG A 303 14.38 10.89 -20.54
CA ARG A 303 15.70 11.28 -20.01
C ARG A 303 16.60 10.11 -19.60
N ASN A 304 16.02 9.01 -19.14
CA ASN A 304 16.75 7.81 -18.70
C ASN A 304 16.50 6.64 -19.67
N ASP A 305 16.49 6.93 -20.96
CA ASP A 305 16.04 6.03 -22.02
C ASP A 305 16.63 4.62 -21.89
N GLY A 306 15.79 3.60 -22.06
CA GLY A 306 16.14 2.20 -21.92
C GLY A 306 16.39 1.70 -20.49
N ARG A 307 16.51 2.54 -19.45
CA ARG A 307 16.67 2.07 -18.06
C ARG A 307 15.36 1.53 -17.48
N PRO A 308 15.39 0.66 -16.44
CA PRO A 308 14.17 0.13 -15.82
C PRO A 308 13.30 1.24 -15.27
N MET A 309 12.00 1.14 -15.51
CA MET A 309 11.04 2.13 -15.04
C MET A 309 11.02 2.20 -13.50
N SER A 310 10.99 3.41 -12.96
CA SER A 310 10.93 3.64 -11.51
C SER A 310 9.49 3.64 -10.99
N ILE A 311 9.33 3.37 -9.68
CA ILE A 311 8.03 3.47 -9.00
C ILE A 311 7.41 4.86 -9.18
N LYS A 312 8.21 5.93 -9.06
CA LYS A 312 7.73 7.30 -9.23
C LYS A 312 7.20 7.56 -10.64
N ALA A 313 7.85 6.97 -11.66
CA ALA A 313 7.40 7.12 -13.04
C ALA A 313 6.06 6.42 -13.26
N LEU A 314 5.86 5.23 -12.69
CA LEU A 314 4.59 4.50 -12.77
C LEU A 314 3.48 5.25 -12.01
N ASP A 315 3.75 5.70 -10.78
CA ASP A 315 2.78 6.46 -9.97
C ASP A 315 2.34 7.77 -10.66
N GLY A 316 3.15 8.32 -11.58
CA GLY A 316 2.84 9.54 -12.32
C GLY A 316 1.93 9.37 -13.55
N ILE A 317 1.61 8.14 -13.96
CA ILE A 317 0.83 7.85 -15.18
C ILE A 317 -0.62 8.32 -15.01
N LEU A 318 -1.36 7.72 -14.07
CA LEU A 318 -2.80 7.96 -13.89
C LEU A 318 -3.12 9.40 -13.46
N PRO A 319 -2.34 10.07 -12.60
CA PRO A 319 -2.53 11.50 -12.33
C PRO A 319 -2.43 12.39 -13.58
N ARG A 320 -1.65 12.00 -14.59
CA ARG A 320 -1.57 12.74 -15.85
C ARG A 320 -2.81 12.52 -16.71
N VAL A 321 -3.37 11.32 -16.72
CA VAL A 321 -4.66 11.01 -17.37
C VAL A 321 -5.77 11.82 -16.71
N GLY A 322 -5.82 11.83 -15.37
CA GLY A 322 -6.79 12.61 -14.60
C GLY A 322 -6.74 14.13 -14.80
N LYS A 323 -5.65 14.67 -15.35
CA LYS A 323 -5.57 16.09 -15.73
C LYS A 323 -6.26 16.40 -17.06
N VAL A 324 -6.27 15.44 -17.98
CA VAL A 324 -6.95 15.56 -19.29
C VAL A 324 -8.40 15.11 -19.17
N VAL A 325 -8.69 14.17 -18.27
CA VAL A 325 -10.00 13.58 -18.04
C VAL A 325 -10.35 13.71 -16.55
N PRO A 326 -10.89 14.87 -16.12
CA PRO A 326 -11.09 15.18 -14.70
C PRO A 326 -11.96 14.19 -13.93
N GLU A 327 -12.92 13.53 -14.59
CA GLU A 327 -13.75 12.48 -13.98
C GLU A 327 -12.90 11.27 -13.52
N LEU A 328 -11.74 11.03 -14.14
CA LEU A 328 -10.80 9.97 -13.77
C LEU A 328 -9.71 10.45 -12.80
N ALA A 329 -9.77 11.68 -12.27
CA ALA A 329 -8.72 12.24 -11.40
C ALA A 329 -8.52 11.48 -10.08
N HIS A 330 -9.55 10.75 -9.64
CA HIS A 330 -9.49 9.92 -8.44
C HIS A 330 -8.80 8.57 -8.67
N VAL A 331 -8.59 8.16 -9.93
CA VAL A 331 -8.03 6.85 -10.29
C VAL A 331 -6.53 6.80 -10.00
N HIS A 332 -6.13 5.77 -9.28
CA HIS A 332 -4.73 5.45 -9.00
C HIS A 332 -4.51 3.93 -9.08
N THR A 333 -3.26 3.48 -9.15
CA THR A 333 -2.90 2.06 -9.39
C THR A 333 -3.61 1.07 -8.47
N HIS A 334 -3.82 1.45 -7.21
CA HIS A 334 -4.50 0.60 -6.25
C HIS A 334 -6.01 0.44 -6.51
N ILE A 335 -6.67 1.40 -7.17
CA ILE A 335 -8.07 1.28 -7.60
C ILE A 335 -8.18 0.25 -8.72
N LEU A 336 -7.22 0.20 -9.64
CA LEU A 336 -7.22 -0.78 -10.74
C LEU A 336 -7.28 -2.21 -10.19
N ARG A 337 -6.51 -2.50 -9.14
CA ARG A 337 -6.56 -3.81 -8.47
C ARG A 337 -7.90 -4.08 -7.76
N HIS A 338 -8.51 -3.07 -7.14
CA HIS A 338 -9.86 -3.22 -6.57
C HIS A 338 -10.87 -3.51 -7.68
N ASP A 339 -10.75 -2.84 -8.82
CA ASP A 339 -11.60 -3.07 -9.99
C ASP A 339 -11.40 -4.47 -10.56
N ALA A 340 -10.16 -4.94 -10.70
CA ALA A 340 -9.85 -6.31 -11.15
C ALA A 340 -10.46 -7.39 -10.24
N VAL A 341 -10.46 -7.18 -8.92
CA VAL A 341 -11.13 -8.09 -7.97
C VAL A 341 -12.64 -8.05 -8.17
N TYR A 342 -13.20 -6.85 -8.38
CA TYR A 342 -14.62 -6.68 -8.65
C TYR A 342 -15.04 -7.36 -9.95
N THR A 343 -14.32 -7.14 -11.05
CA THR A 343 -14.64 -7.71 -12.37
C THR A 343 -14.48 -9.22 -12.39
N LEU A 344 -13.49 -9.78 -11.69
CA LEU A 344 -13.37 -11.23 -11.53
C LEU A 344 -14.52 -11.83 -10.71
N LEU A 345 -14.96 -11.15 -9.65
CA LEU A 345 -16.15 -11.58 -8.91
C LEU A 345 -17.43 -11.48 -9.76
N ASP A 346 -17.55 -10.42 -10.54
CA ASP A 346 -18.68 -10.19 -11.46
C ASP A 346 -18.73 -11.26 -12.57
N SER A 347 -17.59 -11.62 -13.15
CA SER A 347 -17.53 -12.66 -14.19
C SER A 347 -17.92 -14.06 -13.68
N MET A 348 -17.76 -14.31 -12.37
CA MET A 348 -18.18 -15.57 -11.74
C MET A 348 -19.58 -15.49 -11.13
N ARG A 349 -20.32 -14.38 -11.27
CA ARG A 349 -21.56 -14.13 -10.53
C ARG A 349 -22.58 -15.26 -10.69
N GLU A 350 -22.82 -15.71 -11.92
CA GLU A 350 -23.81 -16.74 -12.23
C GLU A 350 -23.42 -18.09 -11.60
N ASP A 351 -22.17 -18.51 -11.76
CA ASP A 351 -21.62 -19.68 -11.10
C ASP A 351 -21.79 -19.63 -9.58
N LEU A 352 -21.53 -18.48 -8.97
CA LEU A 352 -21.60 -18.33 -7.52
C LEU A 352 -23.04 -18.45 -7.01
N VAL A 353 -24.04 -18.01 -7.79
CA VAL A 353 -25.46 -18.12 -7.43
C VAL A 353 -25.89 -19.59 -7.34
N ALA A 354 -25.36 -20.47 -8.19
CA ALA A 354 -25.67 -21.90 -8.20
C ALA A 354 -25.09 -22.69 -7.02
N LEU A 355 -24.15 -22.10 -6.27
CA LEU A 355 -23.46 -22.76 -5.15
C LEU A 355 -24.17 -22.52 -3.80
N THR A 356 -23.96 -23.47 -2.89
CA THR A 356 -24.24 -23.29 -1.46
C THR A 356 -23.43 -22.12 -0.89
N PRO A 357 -23.86 -21.48 0.21
CA PRO A 357 -23.09 -20.41 0.85
C PRO A 357 -21.65 -20.82 1.20
N GLU A 358 -21.45 -22.05 1.67
CA GLU A 358 -20.16 -22.61 2.05
C GLU A 358 -19.24 -22.82 0.84
N ASP A 359 -19.76 -23.43 -0.23
CA ASP A 359 -19.00 -23.66 -1.47
C ASP A 359 -18.70 -22.35 -2.17
N ARG A 360 -19.63 -21.40 -2.16
CA ARG A 360 -19.44 -20.04 -2.69
C ARG A 360 -18.28 -19.34 -1.99
N THR A 361 -18.28 -19.35 -0.66
CA THR A 361 -17.22 -18.73 0.15
C THR A 361 -15.88 -19.38 -0.16
N THR A 362 -15.85 -20.71 -0.25
CA THR A 362 -14.64 -21.48 -0.56
C THR A 362 -14.11 -21.19 -1.96
N LYS A 363 -14.98 -21.18 -3.00
CA LYS A 363 -14.60 -20.87 -4.38
C LYS A 363 -14.05 -19.45 -4.49
N VAL A 364 -14.75 -18.47 -3.91
CA VAL A 364 -14.30 -17.07 -3.89
C VAL A 364 -12.94 -16.94 -3.21
N GLN A 365 -12.76 -17.54 -2.03
CA GLN A 365 -11.50 -17.47 -1.30
C GLN A 365 -10.36 -18.06 -2.13
N LYS A 366 -10.50 -19.29 -2.65
CA LYS A 366 -9.45 -19.97 -3.43
C LYS A 366 -9.09 -19.22 -4.71
N VAL A 367 -10.08 -18.82 -5.51
CA VAL A 367 -9.85 -18.09 -6.77
C VAL A 367 -9.17 -16.76 -6.51
N LEU A 368 -9.70 -15.94 -5.58
CA LEU A 368 -9.15 -14.61 -5.34
C LEU A 368 -7.77 -14.67 -4.68
N THR A 369 -7.54 -15.58 -3.74
CA THR A 369 -6.21 -15.71 -3.11
C THR A 369 -5.15 -16.15 -4.11
N TYR A 370 -5.45 -17.09 -5.01
CA TYR A 370 -4.54 -17.47 -6.09
C TYR A 370 -4.33 -16.30 -7.07
N ALA A 371 -5.40 -15.79 -7.70
CA ALA A 371 -5.33 -14.79 -8.76
C ALA A 371 -4.60 -13.50 -8.33
N PHE A 372 -4.74 -13.13 -7.06
CA PHE A 372 -4.18 -11.91 -6.51
C PHE A 372 -2.96 -12.15 -5.61
N GLY A 373 -2.50 -13.40 -5.48
CA GLY A 373 -1.31 -13.77 -4.71
C GLY A 373 -1.39 -13.42 -3.23
N TRP A 374 -2.56 -13.61 -2.61
CA TRP A 374 -2.73 -13.50 -1.16
C TRP A 374 -2.48 -14.83 -0.47
N SER A 375 -2.25 -14.83 0.86
CA SER A 375 -2.23 -16.08 1.63
C SER A 375 -3.62 -16.73 1.64
N PRO A 376 -3.72 -18.07 1.75
CA PRO A 376 -5.02 -18.75 1.76
C PRO A 376 -5.95 -18.25 2.88
N GLU A 377 -5.41 -17.86 4.03
CA GLU A 377 -6.15 -17.35 5.20
C GLU A 377 -6.29 -15.82 5.20
N SER A 378 -6.02 -15.16 4.07
CA SER A 378 -6.06 -13.71 4.00
C SER A 378 -7.49 -13.16 4.07
N ASN A 379 -7.68 -12.06 4.82
CA ASN A 379 -8.92 -11.26 4.80
C ASN A 379 -9.03 -10.33 3.59
N MET A 380 -8.03 -10.32 2.71
CA MET A 380 -7.95 -9.39 1.58
C MET A 380 -9.05 -9.58 0.51
N PRO A 381 -9.50 -10.81 0.18
CA PRO A 381 -10.66 -11.03 -0.68
C PRO A 381 -11.89 -10.23 -0.25
N SER A 382 -12.23 -10.27 1.05
CA SER A 382 -13.37 -9.53 1.60
C SER A 382 -13.17 -8.02 1.53
N LEU A 383 -11.96 -7.53 1.82
CA LEU A 383 -11.65 -6.09 1.80
C LEU A 383 -11.66 -5.51 0.37
N TYR A 384 -11.15 -6.25 -0.61
CA TYR A 384 -11.07 -5.78 -2.00
C TYR A 384 -12.39 -5.99 -2.75
N GLY A 385 -13.09 -7.09 -2.48
CA GLY A 385 -14.40 -7.40 -3.03
C GLY A 385 -15.56 -6.66 -2.36
N ALA A 386 -15.28 -5.74 -1.42
CA ALA A 386 -16.32 -5.00 -0.69
C ALA A 386 -17.32 -4.29 -1.62
N LYS A 387 -16.87 -3.81 -2.79
CA LYS A 387 -17.74 -3.20 -3.80
C LYS A 387 -18.81 -4.16 -4.31
N PHE A 388 -18.38 -5.34 -4.73
CA PHE A 388 -19.25 -6.38 -5.26
C PHE A 388 -20.31 -6.79 -4.23
N TRP A 389 -19.88 -7.02 -2.99
CA TRP A 389 -20.80 -7.43 -1.92
C TRP A 389 -21.80 -6.35 -1.53
N LYS A 390 -21.41 -5.07 -1.62
CA LYS A 390 -22.34 -3.96 -1.42
C LYS A 390 -23.40 -3.90 -2.52
N GLU A 391 -23.02 -4.09 -3.78
CA GLU A 391 -23.97 -4.14 -4.89
C GLU A 391 -24.89 -5.37 -4.85
N GLU A 392 -24.41 -6.51 -4.33
CA GLU A 392 -25.26 -7.65 -3.97
C GLU A 392 -26.26 -7.30 -2.86
N ALA A 393 -25.80 -6.63 -1.79
CA ALA A 393 -26.67 -6.15 -0.72
C ALA A 393 -27.72 -5.15 -1.24
N ASP A 394 -27.32 -4.19 -2.07
CA ASP A 394 -28.22 -3.20 -2.69
C ASP A 394 -29.28 -3.90 -3.56
N ARG A 395 -28.92 -4.94 -4.32
CA ARG A 395 -29.90 -5.76 -5.07
C ARG A 395 -30.84 -6.53 -4.17
N ALA A 396 -30.36 -7.13 -3.09
CA ALA A 396 -31.21 -7.82 -2.13
C ALA A 396 -32.20 -6.85 -1.48
N MET A 397 -31.76 -5.64 -1.14
CA MET A 397 -32.60 -4.58 -0.59
C MET A 397 -33.67 -4.11 -1.57
N ARG A 398 -33.33 -3.95 -2.87
CA ARG A 398 -34.31 -3.62 -3.92
C ARG A 398 -35.37 -4.72 -4.06
N LYS A 399 -34.96 -5.98 -4.19
CA LYS A 399 -35.88 -7.14 -4.23
C LYS A 399 -36.82 -7.18 -3.02
N ARG A 400 -36.29 -6.90 -1.82
CA ARG A 400 -37.11 -6.79 -0.61
C ARG A 400 -38.11 -5.64 -0.72
N SER A 401 -37.68 -4.47 -1.17
CA SER A 401 -38.54 -3.29 -1.37
C SER A 401 -39.70 -3.59 -2.31
N ASP A 402 -39.44 -4.26 -3.44
CA ASP A 402 -40.47 -4.63 -4.41
C ASP A 402 -41.52 -5.58 -3.82
N LYS A 403 -41.07 -6.59 -3.04
CA LYS A 403 -41.98 -7.49 -2.30
C LYS A 403 -42.84 -6.72 -1.28
N PHE A 404 -42.25 -5.76 -0.56
CA PHE A 404 -42.99 -4.93 0.40
C PHE A 404 -43.99 -4.00 -0.27
N LYS A 405 -43.70 -3.51 -1.48
CA LYS A 405 -44.64 -2.70 -2.27
C LYS A 405 -45.92 -3.49 -2.57
N VAL A 406 -45.78 -4.72 -3.03
CA VAL A 406 -46.93 -5.62 -3.29
C VAL A 406 -47.75 -5.88 -2.03
N ILE A 407 -47.09 -6.09 -0.87
CA ILE A 407 -47.79 -6.29 0.41
C ILE A 407 -48.56 -5.04 0.82
N ARG A 408 -47.97 -3.84 0.65
CA ARG A 408 -48.63 -2.56 0.97
C ARG A 408 -49.84 -2.32 0.07
N GLU A 409 -49.69 -2.49 -1.24
CA GLU A 409 -50.78 -2.36 -2.20
C GLU A 409 -51.93 -3.35 -1.89
N GLY A 410 -51.60 -4.58 -1.51
CA GLY A 410 -52.60 -5.57 -1.07
C GLY A 410 -53.29 -5.22 0.26
N GLY A 411 -52.57 -4.59 1.19
CA GLY A 411 -53.14 -4.07 2.44
C GLY A 411 -54.05 -2.87 2.21
N GLU A 412 -53.60 -1.91 1.40
CA GLU A 412 -54.36 -0.73 1.00
C GLU A 412 -55.66 -1.12 0.28
N ALA A 413 -55.60 -2.04 -0.68
CA ALA A 413 -56.78 -2.53 -1.39
C ALA A 413 -57.82 -3.21 -0.49
N LYS A 414 -57.39 -3.88 0.60
CA LYS A 414 -58.30 -4.46 1.60
C LYS A 414 -58.96 -3.39 2.46
N ILE A 415 -58.21 -2.33 2.81
CA ILE A 415 -58.78 -1.18 3.52
C ILE A 415 -59.82 -0.50 2.63
N THR A 416 -59.53 -0.25 1.35
CA THR A 416 -60.48 0.42 0.45
C THR A 416 -61.77 -0.38 0.23
N ARG A 417 -61.70 -1.72 0.21
CA ARG A 417 -62.88 -2.60 0.10
C ARG A 417 -63.68 -2.75 1.40
N GLY A 418 -63.08 -2.50 2.55
CA GLY A 418 -63.77 -2.52 3.85
C GLY A 418 -64.58 -1.26 4.16
N TYR A 419 -64.54 -0.24 3.28
CA TYR A 419 -65.31 1.01 3.39
C TYR A 419 -66.53 1.06 2.43
N THR A 420 -66.89 -0.06 1.80
CA THR A 420 -68.01 -0.16 0.84
C THR A 420 -69.19 -1.02 1.32
N ASP A 421 -69.36 -1.22 2.62
CA ASP A 421 -70.59 -1.80 3.22
C ASP A 421 -71.41 -0.74 3.96
#